data_AF-A0A2K8UDF6-F1
#
_entry.id   AF-A0A2K8UDF6-F1
#
_cell.length_a   1.000
_cell.length_b   1.000
_cell.length_c   1.000
_cell.angle_alpha   90.00
_cell.angle_beta   90.00
_cell.angle_gamma   90.00
#
_symmetry.space_group_name_H-M   'P 1'
#
loop_
_entity.id
_entity.type
_entity.pdbx_description
1 polymer ?
#
loop_
_entity_poly.entity_id
_entity_poly.type
_entity_poly.pdbx_seq_one_letter_code
_entity_poly.pdbx_strand_id
1 'polypeptide(L)'
;MAPLPVFIRGGASFSRVEPDFVLIKDGVVVFVEVDGPISHSESPADAHYRVKPFLDEGVIVERVKSGDCNTQEKANLYAKQLTDLIKKRGAQK
;
A
#
# COMPACT_ATOMS: atom_id res chain seq x y z
N MET A 1 -7.52 18.02 -6.25
CA MET A 1 -6.79 16.95 -5.52
C MET A 1 -7.69 16.47 -4.39
N ALA A 2 -7.91 15.16 -4.28
CA ALA A 2 -8.45 14.58 -3.05
C ALA A 2 -7.28 14.42 -2.05
N PRO A 3 -7.52 14.59 -0.74
CA PRO A 3 -6.50 14.35 0.27
C PRO A 3 -6.13 12.86 0.27
N LEU A 4 -4.82 12.56 0.35
CA LEU A 4 -4.36 11.19 0.53
C LEU A 4 -4.77 10.69 1.93
N PRO A 5 -5.05 9.39 2.06
CA PRO A 5 -5.24 8.79 3.38
C PRO A 5 -3.95 8.91 4.19
N VAL A 6 -4.07 9.21 5.48
CA VAL A 6 -2.94 9.35 6.41
C VAL A 6 -3.12 8.39 7.56
N PHE A 7 -2.14 7.54 7.81
CA PHE A 7 -2.10 6.67 8.98
C PHE A 7 -0.97 7.09 9.89
N ILE A 8 -1.31 7.26 11.17
CA ILE A 8 -0.39 7.69 12.21
C ILE A 8 -0.36 6.59 13.26
N ARG A 9 0.84 6.12 13.58
CA ARG A 9 1.09 5.34 14.79
C ARG A 9 1.73 6.26 15.82
N GLY A 10 0.97 6.56 16.88
CA GLY A 10 1.48 7.25 18.06
C GLY A 10 2.11 6.27 19.06
N GLY A 11 2.71 6.81 20.12
CA GLY A 11 3.35 6.03 21.19
C GLY A 11 4.85 6.30 21.30
N ALA A 12 5.61 5.32 21.79
CA ALA A 12 7.05 5.45 22.02
C ALA A 12 7.85 5.72 20.73
N SER A 13 7.34 5.28 19.58
CA SER A 13 7.84 5.62 18.26
C SER A 13 6.72 6.19 17.41
N PHE A 14 6.94 7.39 16.89
CA PHE A 14 6.04 8.03 15.93
C PHE A 14 6.30 7.47 14.54
N SER A 15 5.23 7.03 13.85
CA SER A 15 5.28 6.73 12.42
C SER A 15 4.09 7.34 11.71
N ARG A 16 4.31 7.78 10.47
CA ARG A 16 3.33 8.38 9.58
C ARG A 16 3.50 7.82 8.18
N VAL A 17 2.43 7.31 7.59
CA VAL A 17 2.40 6.85 6.20
C VAL A 17 1.26 7.54 5.46
N GLU A 18 1.51 7.85 4.19
CA GLU A 18 0.51 8.41 3.26
C GLU A 18 0.48 7.54 2.01
N PRO A 19 -0.17 6.36 2.05
CA PRO A 19 -0.30 5.52 0.88
C PRO A 19 -1.19 6.19 -0.17
N ASP A 20 -0.97 5.87 -1.46
CA ASP A 20 -1.80 6.40 -2.53
C ASP A 20 -3.24 5.86 -2.45
N PHE A 21 -3.37 4.58 -2.12
CA PHE A 21 -4.66 3.93 -1.89
C PHE A 21 -4.63 3.05 -0.65
N VAL A 22 -5.78 2.96 0.02
CA VAL A 22 -6.02 1.98 1.07
C VAL A 22 -7.23 1.14 0.71
N LEU A 23 -7.06 -0.19 0.79
CA LEU A 23 -8.15 -1.15 0.68
C LEU A 23 -8.41 -1.78 2.04
N ILE A 24 -9.68 -1.79 2.44
CA ILE A 24 -10.15 -2.49 3.65
C ILE A 24 -11.25 -3.44 3.20
N LYS A 25 -11.00 -4.74 3.34
CA LYS A 25 -11.97 -5.76 2.93
C LYS A 25 -11.71 -7.06 3.68
N ASP A 26 -12.79 -7.71 4.15
CA ASP A 26 -12.76 -9.00 4.83
C ASP A 26 -11.75 -9.06 6.00
N GLY A 27 -11.61 -7.96 6.73
CA GLY A 27 -10.66 -7.83 7.84
C GLY A 27 -9.18 -7.84 7.42
N VAL A 28 -8.90 -7.57 6.14
CA VAL A 28 -7.56 -7.37 5.56
C VAL A 28 -7.41 -5.89 5.22
N VAL A 29 -6.29 -5.29 5.62
CA VAL A 29 -5.91 -3.92 5.28
C VAL A 29 -4.73 -3.98 4.33
N VAL A 30 -4.84 -3.28 3.19
CA VAL A 30 -3.78 -3.18 2.19
C VAL A 30 -3.49 -1.71 1.92
N PHE A 31 -2.23 -1.33 2.08
CA PHE A 31 -1.69 -0.06 1.60
C PHE A 31 -1.09 -0.28 0.21
N VAL A 32 -1.45 0.57 -0.74
CA VAL A 32 -0.92 0.53 -2.10
C VAL A 32 -0.16 1.83 -2.37
N GLU A 33 1.09 1.70 -2.79
CA GLU A 33 1.94 2.81 -3.24
C GLU A 33 2.21 2.64 -4.74
N VAL A 34 1.98 3.70 -5.52
CA VAL A 34 2.22 3.77 -6.96
C VAL A 34 3.55 4.48 -7.21
N ASP A 35 4.58 3.71 -7.55
CA ASP A 35 5.91 4.24 -7.81
C ASP A 35 5.99 4.88 -9.21
N GLY A 36 6.16 6.20 -9.22
CA GLY A 36 6.40 6.99 -10.43
C GLY A 36 7.77 6.72 -11.07
N PRO A 37 7.98 7.16 -12.34
CA PRO A 37 9.27 7.05 -13.03
C PRO A 37 10.34 7.97 -12.43
N ILE A 38 9.92 9.03 -11.72
CA ILE A 38 10.77 9.80 -10.83
C ILE A 38 10.77 9.01 -9.52
N SER A 39 11.83 8.26 -9.29
CA SER A 39 12.07 7.62 -8.00
C SER A 39 11.85 8.65 -6.89
N HIS A 40 11.01 8.33 -5.92
CA HIS A 40 10.98 9.05 -4.66
C HIS A 40 12.42 9.20 -4.17
N SER A 41 12.80 10.39 -3.73
CA SER A 41 14.14 10.67 -3.16
C SER A 41 14.42 9.88 -1.88
N GLU A 42 13.45 9.12 -1.39
CA GLU A 42 13.53 8.21 -0.26
C GLU A 42 14.18 6.88 -0.68
N SER A 43 15.15 6.40 0.09
CA SER A 43 15.78 5.11 -0.21
C SER A 43 14.77 3.97 0.03
N PRO A 44 14.93 2.81 -0.64
CA PRO A 44 14.10 1.64 -0.36
C PRO A 44 14.08 1.24 1.12
N ALA A 45 15.19 1.48 1.83
CA ALA A 45 15.32 1.21 3.25
C ALA A 45 14.45 2.16 4.09
N ASP A 46 14.52 3.46 3.82
CA ASP A 46 13.71 4.47 4.52
C ASP A 46 12.21 4.22 4.30
N ALA A 47 11.84 3.91 3.06
CA ALA A 47 10.47 3.56 2.70
C ALA A 47 9.99 2.28 3.41
N HIS A 48 10.88 1.30 3.65
CA HIS A 48 10.59 0.11 4.43
C HIS A 48 10.43 0.41 5.93
N TYR A 49 11.32 1.23 6.51
CA TYR A 49 11.24 1.62 7.92
C TYR A 49 9.96 2.37 8.26
N ARG A 50 9.49 3.22 7.33
CA ARG A 50 8.24 3.97 7.48
C ARG A 50 7.03 3.05 7.64
N VAL A 51 6.94 1.99 6.83
CA VAL A 51 5.80 1.05 6.84
C VAL A 51 5.95 -0.10 7.83
N LYS A 52 7.17 -0.37 8.34
CA LYS A 52 7.45 -1.49 9.25
C LYS A 52 6.46 -1.62 10.42
N PRO A 53 6.11 -0.55 11.15
CA PRO A 53 5.18 -0.66 12.28
C PRO A 53 3.80 -1.21 11.86
N PHE A 54 3.34 -0.88 10.65
CA PHE A 54 2.07 -1.34 10.11
C PHE A 54 2.16 -2.78 9.56
N LEU A 55 3.31 -3.16 8.99
CA LEU A 55 3.59 -4.55 8.61
C LEU A 55 3.53 -5.48 9.84
N ASP A 56 4.13 -5.05 10.96
CA ASP A 56 4.10 -5.79 12.23
C ASP A 56 2.66 -5.95 12.77
N GLU A 57 1.75 -5.03 12.41
CA GLU A 57 0.32 -5.06 12.75
C GLU A 57 -0.54 -5.85 11.74
N GLY A 58 0.09 -6.46 10.73
CA GLY A 58 -0.57 -7.30 9.73
C GLY A 58 -1.12 -6.55 8.52
N VAL A 59 -0.80 -5.26 8.37
CA VAL A 59 -1.08 -4.52 7.13
C VAL A 59 -0.24 -5.08 6.00
N ILE A 60 -0.84 -5.26 4.83
CA ILE A 60 -0.12 -5.64 3.60
C ILE A 60 0.29 -4.35 2.88
N VAL A 61 1.53 -4.26 2.43
CA VAL A 61 2.01 -3.13 1.62
C VAL A 61 2.34 -3.63 0.23
N GLU A 62 1.61 -3.14 -0.76
CA GLU A 62 1.79 -3.45 -2.18
C GLU A 62 2.37 -2.24 -2.90
N ARG A 63 3.39 -2.47 -3.73
CA ARG A 63 3.99 -1.43 -4.56
C ARG A 63 3.79 -1.76 -6.02
N VAL A 64 3.22 -0.82 -6.77
CA VAL A 64 3.00 -0.96 -8.20
C VAL A 64 3.78 0.10 -8.95
N LYS A 65 4.52 -0.29 -9.98
CA LYS A 65 5.14 0.70 -10.85
C LYS A 65 4.05 1.38 -11.65
N SER A 66 4.12 2.70 -11.77
CA SER A 66 3.21 3.49 -12.61
C SER A 66 3.03 2.91 -14.02
N GLY A 67 4.09 2.37 -14.63
CA GLY A 67 4.02 1.70 -15.95
C GLY A 67 3.14 0.45 -16.00
N ASP A 68 2.87 -0.17 -14.85
CA ASP A 68 2.01 -1.36 -14.69
C ASP A 68 0.54 -0.98 -14.48
N CYS A 69 0.23 0.31 -14.29
CA CYS A 69 -1.14 0.82 -14.14
C CYS A 69 -1.42 2.09 -14.97
N ASN A 70 -0.62 2.37 -16.01
CA ASN A 70 -0.70 3.61 -16.79
C ASN A 70 -1.80 3.67 -17.86
N THR A 71 -2.58 2.60 -18.03
CA THR A 71 -3.81 2.60 -18.85
C THR A 71 -4.96 2.01 -18.04
N GLN A 72 -6.20 2.29 -18.44
CA GLN A 72 -7.37 1.77 -17.75
C GLN A 72 -7.39 0.23 -17.72
N GLU A 73 -7.00 -0.41 -18.82
CA GLU A 73 -6.94 -1.87 -18.92
C GLU A 73 -5.91 -2.46 -17.95
N LYS A 74 -4.73 -1.86 -17.88
CA LYS A 74 -3.66 -2.28 -16.97
C LYS A 74 -4.03 -2.06 -15.50
N ALA A 75 -4.60 -0.89 -15.19
CA ALA A 75 -5.09 -0.59 -13.84
C ALA A 75 -6.19 -1.59 -13.41
N ASN A 76 -7.13 -1.92 -14.30
CA ASN A 76 -8.17 -2.93 -14.04
C ASN A 76 -7.57 -4.32 -13.79
N LEU A 77 -6.54 -4.71 -14.56
CA LEU A 77 -5.84 -5.97 -14.36
C LEU A 77 -5.16 -6.02 -12.99
N TYR A 78 -4.46 -4.95 -12.60
CA TYR A 78 -3.80 -4.86 -11.30
C TYR A 78 -4.81 -4.86 -10.14
N ALA A 79 -5.92 -4.12 -10.27
CA ALA A 79 -7.00 -4.12 -9.28
C ALA A 79 -7.59 -5.52 -9.07
N LYS A 80 -7.71 -6.31 -10.14
CA LYS A 80 -8.15 -7.72 -10.04
C LYS A 80 -7.14 -8.56 -9.25
N GLN A 81 -5.84 -8.43 -9.54
CA GLN A 81 -4.77 -9.14 -8.82
C GLN A 81 -4.78 -8.80 -7.31
N LEU A 82 -4.93 -7.51 -6.96
CA LEU A 82 -5.07 -7.07 -5.57
C LEU A 82 -6.29 -7.70 -4.90
N THR A 83 -7.42 -7.75 -5.59
CA THR A 83 -8.64 -8.35 -5.05
C THR A 83 -8.47 -9.85 -4.80
N ASP A 84 -7.78 -10.56 -5.68
CA ASP A 84 -7.51 -11.99 -5.52
C ASP A 84 -6.48 -12.27 -4.40
N LEU A 85 -5.49 -11.39 -4.22
CA LEU A 85 -4.59 -11.40 -3.06
C LEU A 85 -5.37 -11.27 -1.74
N ILE A 86 -6.26 -10.28 -1.66
CA ILE A 86 -7.10 -10.05 -0.47
C ILE A 86 -7.94 -11.28 -0.15
N LYS A 87 -8.61 -11.86 -1.14
CA LYS A 87 -9.41 -13.10 -0.95
C LYS A 87 -8.57 -14.25 -0.42
N LYS A 88 -7.37 -14.47 -0.98
CA LYS A 88 -6.47 -15.54 -0.54
C LYS A 88 -6.04 -15.35 0.92
N ARG A 89 -5.80 -14.11 1.35
CA ARG A 89 -5.41 -13.77 2.73
C ARG A 89 -6.60 -13.84 3.70
N GLY A 90 -7.78 -13.38 3.28
CA GLY A 90 -9.01 -13.46 4.08
C GLY A 90 -9.49 -14.89 4.34
N ALA A 91 -9.27 -15.80 3.38
CA ALA A 91 -9.61 -17.22 3.50
C ALA A 91 -8.65 -18.04 4.38
N GLN A 92 -7.52 -17.46 4.82
CA GLN A 92 -6.53 -18.11 5.68
C GLN A 92 -6.70 -17.78 7.17
N LYS A 93 -7.73 -17.00 7.55
CA LYS A 93 -8.09 -16.71 8.93
C LYS A 93 -9.14 -17.69 9.47
#